data_AF-A0A7R9DVU2-F1
#
_entry.id   AF-A0A7R9DVU2-F1
#
_cell.length_a   1.000
_cell.length_b   1.000
_cell.length_c   1.000
_cell.angle_alpha   90.00
_cell.angle_beta   90.00
_cell.angle_gamma   90.00
#
_symmetry.space_group_name_H-M   'P 1'
#
loop_
_entity.id
_entity.type
_entity.pdbx_description
1 polymer ?
#
loop_
_entity_poly.entity_id
_entity_poly.type
_entity_poly.pdbx_seq_one_letter_code
_entity_poly.pdbx_strand_id
1 'polypeptide(L)'
;MFGVAHSLTSSPAAVFKATTDVITEFSQDGVVYLELRSTPRQVPSTMTKTQYIQTIIDAILECRQTLNILVKLLVSIDRRQGQKEAEDILDLVVKVNQMYPDIVVGLDLSGDPSQGDFMEFSSVLAEARRYGLKMSIHCAE
;
A
#
# COMPACT_ATOMS: atom_id res chain seq x y z
N MET A 1 17.65 8.45 0.42
CA MET A 1 17.31 7.35 -0.51
C MET A 1 15.86 7.43 -1.01
N PHE A 2 14.86 7.43 -0.13
CA PHE A 2 13.43 7.44 -0.52
C PHE A 2 12.97 8.63 -1.39
N GLY A 3 13.55 9.83 -1.23
CA GLY A 3 13.18 11.00 -2.04
C GLY A 3 13.41 10.84 -3.54
N VAL A 4 14.49 10.16 -3.94
CA VAL A 4 14.80 9.91 -5.36
C VAL A 4 13.81 8.91 -5.95
N ALA A 5 13.53 7.81 -5.25
CA ALA A 5 12.52 6.84 -5.67
C ALA A 5 11.13 7.49 -5.81
N HIS A 6 10.76 8.40 -4.89
CA HIS A 6 9.50 9.13 -4.96
C HIS A 6 9.42 10.03 -6.21
N SER A 7 10.50 10.71 -6.59
CA SER A 7 10.52 11.53 -7.81
C SER A 7 10.32 10.71 -9.09
N LEU A 8 10.85 9.49 -9.12
CA LEU A 8 10.74 8.57 -10.26
C LEU A 8 9.38 7.89 -10.35
N THR A 9 8.61 7.85 -9.27
CA THR A 9 7.29 7.21 -9.18
C THR A 9 6.18 8.25 -8.92
N SER A 10 6.25 9.36 -9.66
CA SER A 10 5.38 10.54 -9.50
C SER A 10 4.16 10.56 -10.44
N SER A 11 4.00 9.57 -11.32
CA SER A 11 2.85 9.42 -12.22
C SER A 11 2.27 8.01 -12.16
N PRO A 12 1.00 7.81 -12.57
CA PRO A 12 0.40 6.48 -12.65
C PRO A 12 1.23 5.52 -13.52
N ALA A 13 1.68 5.96 -14.70
CA ALA A 13 2.50 5.11 -15.58
C ALA A 13 3.81 4.64 -14.90
N ALA A 14 4.45 5.51 -14.12
CA ALA A 14 5.66 5.15 -13.40
C ALA A 14 5.39 4.20 -12.23
N VAL A 15 4.28 4.39 -11.50
CA VAL A 15 3.87 3.49 -10.41
C VAL A 15 3.50 2.11 -10.97
N PHE A 16 2.79 2.06 -12.09
CA PHE A 16 2.46 0.83 -12.79
C PHE A 16 3.72 0.05 -13.14
N LYS A 17 4.64 0.71 -13.85
CA LYS A 17 5.91 0.11 -14.27
C LYS A 17 6.72 -0.40 -13.08
N ALA A 18 6.89 0.42 -12.03
CA ALA A 18 7.62 0.02 -10.83
C ALA A 18 6.97 -1.18 -10.12
N THR A 19 5.64 -1.23 -10.06
CA THR A 19 4.91 -2.35 -9.44
C THR A 19 5.09 -3.64 -10.24
N THR A 20 4.93 -3.58 -11.57
CA THR A 20 5.15 -4.72 -12.47
C THR A 20 6.57 -5.24 -12.38
N ASP A 21 7.57 -4.35 -12.32
CA ASP A 21 8.97 -4.72 -12.22
C ASP A 21 9.28 -5.45 -10.91
N VAL A 22 8.82 -4.92 -9.78
CA VAL A 22 8.99 -5.57 -8.47
C VAL A 22 8.35 -6.97 -8.44
N ILE A 23 7.12 -7.11 -8.96
CA ILE A 23 6.44 -8.43 -8.99
C ILE A 23 7.20 -9.40 -9.90
N THR A 24 7.71 -8.92 -11.04
CA THR A 24 8.46 -9.72 -12.00
C THR A 24 9.76 -10.23 -11.38
N GLU A 25 10.52 -9.35 -10.71
CA GLU A 25 11.77 -9.71 -10.02
C GLU A 25 11.52 -10.77 -8.94
N PHE A 26 10.54 -10.58 -8.06
CA PHE A 26 10.21 -11.59 -7.04
C PHE A 26 9.77 -12.93 -7.64
N SER A 27 8.99 -12.90 -8.73
CA SER A 27 8.59 -14.11 -9.45
C SER A 27 9.80 -14.84 -10.04
N GLN A 28 10.79 -14.12 -10.58
CA GLN A 28 12.04 -14.68 -11.12
C GLN A 28 12.92 -15.29 -10.01
N ASP A 29 12.87 -14.74 -8.80
CA ASP A 29 13.51 -15.29 -7.61
C ASP A 29 12.77 -16.52 -7.03
N GLY A 30 11.68 -16.96 -7.65
CA GLY A 30 10.91 -18.12 -7.24
C GLY A 30 9.91 -17.85 -6.11
N VAL A 31 9.61 -16.59 -5.81
CA VAL A 31 8.57 -16.23 -4.84
C VAL A 31 7.20 -16.58 -5.42
N VAL A 32 6.45 -17.40 -4.69
CA VAL A 32 5.09 -17.84 -5.08
C VAL A 32 3.98 -17.06 -4.38
N TYR A 33 4.30 -16.33 -3.31
CA TYR A 33 3.37 -15.47 -2.57
C TYR A 33 4.07 -14.19 -2.11
N LEU A 34 3.48 -13.04 -2.43
CA LEU A 34 4.03 -11.72 -2.12
C LEU A 34 2.95 -10.81 -1.53
N GLU A 35 3.21 -10.26 -0.35
CA GLU A 35 2.46 -9.12 0.20
C GLU A 35 3.22 -7.83 -0.10
N LEU A 36 2.77 -7.09 -1.11
CA LEU A 36 3.26 -5.75 -1.40
C LEU A 36 2.72 -4.75 -0.38
N ARG A 37 3.58 -3.86 0.07
CA ARG A 37 3.24 -2.77 1.00
C ARG A 37 3.55 -1.45 0.32
N SER A 38 2.61 -0.50 0.35
CA SER A 38 2.87 0.82 -0.21
C SER A 38 2.02 1.91 0.43
N THR A 39 2.64 3.06 0.70
CA THR A 39 1.98 4.26 1.19
C THR A 39 1.35 5.02 0.00
N PRO A 40 0.02 5.21 -0.04
CA PRO A 40 -0.62 5.98 -1.11
C PRO A 40 -0.04 7.40 -1.20
N ARG A 41 0.34 7.83 -2.40
CA ARG A 41 0.88 9.18 -2.61
C ARG A 41 -0.04 10.03 -3.47
N GLN A 42 -0.14 11.29 -3.10
CA GLN A 42 -0.72 12.34 -3.93
C GLN A 42 0.39 13.16 -4.56
N VAL A 43 0.30 13.36 -5.88
CA VAL A 43 1.15 14.25 -6.65
C VAL A 43 0.25 15.31 -7.28
N PRO A 44 0.39 16.60 -6.92
CA PRO A 44 -0.48 17.67 -7.41
C PRO A 44 -0.64 17.64 -8.93
N SER A 45 -1.88 17.78 -9.38
CA SER A 45 -2.28 17.78 -10.80
C SER A 45 -1.91 16.51 -11.61
N THR A 46 -1.36 15.48 -10.97
CA THR A 46 -0.83 14.29 -11.66
C THR A 46 -1.49 13.00 -11.19
N MET A 47 -1.62 12.81 -9.88
CA MET A 47 -2.08 11.55 -9.30
C MET A 47 -2.68 11.74 -7.91
N THR A 48 -3.87 11.21 -7.69
CA THR A 48 -4.49 11.10 -6.37
C THR A 48 -4.08 9.80 -5.68
N LYS A 49 -4.28 9.69 -4.36
CA LYS A 49 -4.06 8.45 -3.61
C LYS A 49 -4.92 7.29 -4.14
N THR A 50 -6.15 7.58 -4.54
CA THR A 50 -7.04 6.58 -5.16
C THR A 50 -6.48 6.09 -6.48
N GLN A 51 -6.03 6.99 -7.36
CA GLN A 51 -5.38 6.62 -8.62
C GLN A 51 -4.10 5.81 -8.38
N TYR A 52 -3.30 6.18 -7.37
CA TYR A 52 -2.10 5.45 -6.99
C TYR A 52 -2.42 3.99 -6.63
N ILE A 53 -3.40 3.76 -5.74
CA ILE A 53 -3.79 2.40 -5.34
C ILE A 53 -4.42 1.64 -6.51
N GLN A 54 -5.27 2.27 -7.30
CA GLN A 54 -5.85 1.63 -8.49
C GLN A 54 -4.76 1.18 -9.46
N THR A 55 -3.75 2.02 -9.68
CA THR A 55 -2.61 1.71 -10.55
C THR A 55 -1.84 0.47 -10.08
N ILE A 56 -1.62 0.34 -8.76
CA ILE A 56 -0.98 -0.85 -8.19
C ILE A 56 -1.85 -2.10 -8.41
N ILE A 57 -3.16 -1.98 -8.19
CA ILE A 57 -4.12 -3.08 -8.41
C ILE A 57 -4.11 -3.52 -9.87
N ASP A 58 -4.12 -2.57 -10.81
CA ASP A 58 -4.08 -2.84 -12.25
C ASP A 58 -2.79 -3.58 -12.64
N ALA A 59 -1.64 -3.16 -12.10
CA ALA A 59 -0.36 -3.85 -12.31
C ALA A 59 -0.36 -5.28 -11.73
N ILE A 60 -0.93 -5.49 -10.55
CA ILE A 60 -1.10 -6.82 -9.94
C ILE A 60 -1.99 -7.70 -10.83
N LEU A 61 -3.10 -7.17 -11.33
CA LEU A 61 -4.03 -7.88 -12.21
C LEU A 61 -3.36 -8.28 -13.53
N GLU A 62 -2.52 -7.43 -14.12
CA GLU A 62 -1.75 -7.74 -15.32
C GLU A 62 -0.71 -8.84 -15.05
N CYS A 63 0.06 -8.71 -13.98
CA CYS A 63 1.07 -9.71 -13.61
C CYS A 63 0.45 -11.09 -13.33
N ARG A 64 -0.75 -11.14 -12.74
CA ARG A 64 -1.46 -12.39 -12.45
C ARG A 64 -1.80 -13.20 -13.71
N GLN A 65 -1.86 -12.56 -14.89
CA GLN A 65 -2.15 -13.24 -16.15
C GLN A 65 -0.92 -13.94 -16.74
N THR A 66 0.29 -13.48 -16.41
CA THR A 66 1.53 -13.88 -17.07
C THR A 66 2.54 -14.55 -16.13
N LEU A 67 2.42 -14.31 -14.83
CA LEU A 67 3.37 -14.78 -13.81
C LEU A 67 2.69 -15.74 -12.82
N ASN A 68 3.45 -16.74 -12.36
CA ASN A 68 2.99 -17.72 -11.38
C ASN A 68 3.29 -17.28 -9.93
N ILE A 69 2.78 -16.11 -9.54
CA ILE A 69 2.95 -15.52 -8.22
C ILE A 69 1.61 -14.97 -7.70
N LEU A 70 1.26 -15.30 -6.46
CA LEU A 70 0.09 -14.75 -5.79
C LEU A 70 0.47 -13.45 -5.07
N VAL A 71 -0.05 -12.32 -5.54
CA VAL A 71 0.26 -11.01 -4.96
C VAL A 71 -0.94 -10.44 -4.20
N LYS A 72 -0.70 -9.95 -2.99
CA LYS A 72 -1.65 -9.22 -2.14
C LYS A 72 -1.09 -7.83 -1.82
N LEU A 73 -1.96 -6.90 -1.47
CA LEU A 73 -1.64 -5.52 -1.14
C LEU A 73 -2.04 -5.20 0.31
N LEU A 74 -1.08 -4.71 1.07
CA LEU A 74 -1.28 -3.98 2.32
C LEU A 74 -1.04 -2.50 2.06
N VAL A 75 -2.02 -1.66 2.41
CA VAL A 75 -1.87 -0.21 2.23
C VAL A 75 -1.23 0.38 3.49
N SER A 76 -0.12 1.08 3.31
CA SER A 76 0.67 1.60 4.41
C SER A 76 0.20 2.97 4.88
N ILE A 77 0.07 3.12 6.19
CA ILE A 77 -0.07 4.38 6.91
C ILE A 77 1.32 4.80 7.37
N ASP A 78 1.74 6.00 6.96
CA ASP A 78 3.00 6.60 7.43
C ASP A 78 2.71 7.44 8.67
N ARG A 79 3.26 7.02 9.83
CA ARG A 79 3.00 7.68 11.11
C ARG A 79 3.39 9.16 11.16
N ARG A 80 4.26 9.62 10.26
CA ARG A 80 4.64 11.04 10.13
C ARG A 80 3.50 11.93 9.63
N GLN A 81 2.48 11.36 8.99
CA GLN A 81 1.38 12.10 8.39
C GLN A 81 0.21 12.33 9.35
N GLY A 82 0.27 11.71 10.55
CA GLY A 82 -0.68 11.93 11.64
C GLY A 82 -2.02 11.19 11.47
N GLN A 83 -2.87 11.34 12.49
CA GLN A 83 -4.12 10.58 12.61
C GLN A 83 -5.12 10.85 11.47
N LYS A 84 -5.31 12.11 11.06
CA LYS A 84 -6.32 12.45 10.04
C LYS A 84 -6.04 11.76 8.71
N GLU A 85 -4.76 11.69 8.33
CA GLU A 85 -4.33 10.98 7.13
C GLU A 85 -4.56 9.47 7.27
N ALA A 86 -4.31 8.90 8.45
CA ALA A 86 -4.57 7.48 8.71
C ALA A 86 -6.06 7.12 8.57
N GLU A 87 -6.96 8.00 9.02
CA GLU A 87 -8.41 7.86 8.83
C GLU A 87 -8.79 7.90 7.35
N ASP A 88 -8.24 8.87 6.59
CA ASP A 88 -8.52 8.99 5.15
C ASP A 88 -8.00 7.76 4.36
N ILE A 89 -6.85 7.21 4.76
CA ILE A 89 -6.32 5.96 4.20
C ILE A 89 -7.23 4.78 4.55
N LEU A 90 -7.72 4.67 5.79
CA LEU A 90 -8.65 3.61 6.18
C LEU A 90 -9.92 3.65 5.31
N ASP A 91 -10.52 4.82 5.13
CA ASP A 91 -11.71 5.00 4.28
C ASP A 91 -11.45 4.56 2.84
N LEU A 92 -10.27 4.89 2.29
CA LEU A 92 -9.87 4.45 0.96
C LEU A 92 -9.74 2.92 0.91
N VAL A 93 -9.06 2.33 1.89
CA VAL A 93 -8.76 0.89 1.93
C VAL A 93 -10.01 0.06 2.08
N VAL A 94 -10.97 0.49 2.91
CA VAL A 94 -12.27 -0.18 3.04
C VAL A 94 -12.99 -0.22 1.69
N LYS A 95 -13.03 0.90 0.96
CA LYS A 95 -13.67 0.97 -0.36
C LYS A 95 -12.98 0.06 -1.39
N VAL A 96 -11.65 0.11 -1.47
CA VAL A 96 -10.92 -0.72 -2.44
C VAL A 96 -10.92 -2.20 -2.07
N ASN A 97 -10.92 -2.56 -0.78
CA ASN A 97 -11.07 -3.94 -0.31
C ASN A 97 -12.44 -4.51 -0.68
N GLN A 98 -13.52 -3.72 -0.60
CA GLN A 98 -14.85 -4.18 -1.04
C GLN A 98 -14.88 -4.50 -2.54
N MET A 99 -14.15 -3.74 -3.37
CA MET A 99 -14.08 -3.97 -4.82
C MET A 99 -13.11 -5.09 -5.20
N TYR A 100 -12.00 -5.22 -4.45
CA TYR A 100 -10.91 -6.15 -4.72
C TYR A 100 -10.50 -6.93 -3.45
N PRO A 101 -11.41 -7.72 -2.85
CA PRO A 101 -11.17 -8.37 -1.56
C PRO A 101 -10.06 -9.43 -1.62
N ASP A 102 -9.81 -9.97 -2.82
CA ASP A 102 -8.74 -10.93 -3.07
C ASP A 102 -7.38 -10.27 -3.33
N ILE A 103 -7.28 -8.95 -3.45
CA ILE A 103 -6.01 -8.25 -3.70
C ILE A 103 -5.66 -7.38 -2.50
N VAL A 104 -6.55 -6.46 -2.10
CA VAL A 104 -6.30 -5.57 -0.96
C VAL A 104 -6.73 -6.26 0.31
N VAL A 105 -5.79 -6.68 1.15
CA VAL A 105 -6.09 -7.56 2.30
C VAL A 105 -5.93 -6.89 3.65
N GLY A 106 -5.33 -5.70 3.71
CA GLY A 106 -5.06 -5.08 4.99
C GLY A 106 -4.29 -3.77 4.97
N LEU A 107 -3.84 -3.39 6.15
CA LEU A 107 -3.06 -2.19 6.44
C LEU A 107 -1.67 -2.53 6.96
N ASP A 108 -0.77 -1.58 6.76
CA ASP A 108 0.53 -1.52 7.41
C ASP A 108 0.65 -0.20 8.20
N LEU A 109 1.18 -0.22 9.42
CA LEU A 109 1.67 0.98 10.11
C LEU A 109 3.21 1.01 10.10
N SER A 110 3.78 1.96 9.36
CA SER A 110 5.23 2.13 9.17
C SER A 110 5.63 3.61 9.32
N GLY A 111 6.65 4.09 8.61
CA GLY A 111 7.20 5.45 8.75
C GLY A 111 8.34 5.55 9.78
N ASP A 112 8.79 6.78 10.06
CA ASP A 112 9.90 7.04 11.00
C ASP A 112 9.51 6.68 12.43
N PRO A 113 10.16 5.70 13.09
CA PRO A 113 9.77 5.21 14.41
C PRO A 113 9.90 6.24 15.53
N SER A 114 10.67 7.32 15.32
CA SER A 114 10.83 8.42 16.28
C SER A 114 9.70 9.46 16.24
N GLN A 115 8.78 9.35 15.28
CA GLN A 115 7.71 10.31 15.03
C GLN A 115 6.33 9.69 15.28
N GLY A 116 5.41 10.50 15.82
CA GLY A 116 4.04 10.09 16.14
C GLY A 116 3.92 9.27 17.44
N ASP A 117 2.75 9.33 18.08
CA ASP A 117 2.41 8.45 19.20
C ASP A 117 1.55 7.29 18.68
N PHE A 118 1.94 6.05 18.99
CA PHE A 118 1.16 4.85 18.62
C PHE A 118 -0.30 4.94 19.06
N MET A 119 -0.56 5.58 20.21
CA MET A 119 -1.91 5.75 20.74
C MET A 119 -2.83 6.52 19.79
N GLU A 120 -2.29 7.42 18.95
CA GLU A 120 -3.03 8.18 17.94
C GLU A 120 -3.65 7.28 16.86
N PHE A 121 -3.04 6.12 16.58
CA PHE A 121 -3.49 5.20 15.53
C PHE A 121 -4.37 4.07 16.08
N SER A 122 -4.54 3.97 17.40
CA SER A 122 -5.26 2.87 18.05
C SER A 122 -6.72 2.77 17.59
N SER A 123 -7.40 3.90 17.39
CA SER A 123 -8.77 3.98 16.87
C SER A 123 -8.87 3.45 15.44
N VAL A 124 -7.99 3.93 14.55
CA VAL A 124 -7.90 3.53 13.14
C VAL A 124 -7.63 2.03 13.02
N LEU A 125 -6.69 1.50 13.82
CA LEU A 125 -6.36 0.08 13.83
C LEU A 125 -7.52 -0.78 14.39
N ALA A 126 -8.23 -0.30 15.41
CA ALA A 126 -9.40 -0.99 15.93
C ALA A 126 -10.54 -1.04 14.91
N GLU A 127 -10.77 0.07 14.19
CA GLU A 127 -11.79 0.16 13.15
C GLU A 127 -11.46 -0.71 11.94
N ALA A 128 -10.20 -0.71 11.48
CA ALA A 128 -9.73 -1.60 10.42
C ALA A 128 -10.05 -3.08 10.69
N ARG A 129 -9.84 -3.54 11.94
CA ARG A 129 -10.21 -4.91 12.35
C ARG A 129 -11.70 -5.18 12.23
N ARG A 130 -12.57 -4.19 12.50
CA ARG A 130 -14.03 -4.34 12.38
C ARG A 130 -14.47 -4.54 10.94
N TYR A 131 -13.73 -3.99 9.98
CA TYR A 131 -13.90 -4.26 8.55
C TYR A 131 -13.25 -5.57 8.07
N GLY A 132 -12.63 -6.34 8.97
CA GLY A 132 -11.98 -7.62 8.63
C GLY A 132 -10.60 -7.49 7.99
N LEU A 133 -10.06 -6.27 7.91
CA LEU A 133 -8.72 -6.01 7.35
C LEU A 133 -7.63 -6.62 8.23
N LYS A 134 -6.62 -7.22 7.59
CA LYS A 134 -5.40 -7.68 8.27
C LYS A 134 -4.49 -6.50 8.58
N MET A 135 -3.57 -6.66 9.52
CA MET A 135 -2.68 -5.58 9.93
C MET A 135 -1.27 -6.10 10.18
N SER A 136 -0.30 -5.31 9.73
CA SER A 136 1.10 -5.44 10.09
C SER A 136 1.57 -4.13 10.71
N ILE A 137 2.39 -4.20 11.77
CA ILE A 137 2.85 -3.02 12.52
C ILE A 137 4.36 -3.12 12.65
N HIS A 138 5.07 -2.09 12.19
CA HIS A 138 6.48 -1.91 12.48
C HIS A 138 6.68 -1.58 13.97
N CYS A 139 7.40 -2.44 14.68
CA CYS A 139 7.54 -2.38 16.14
C CYS A 139 9.01 -2.57 16.56
N ALA A 140 9.49 -1.72 17.48
CA ALA A 140 10.85 -1.75 18.03
C ALA A 140 11.98 -1.68 16.97
N GLU A 141 11.84 -0.77 15.99
CA GLU A 141 12.86 -0.45 14.97
C GLU A 141 13.94 0.52 15.46
#